data_AF-A0A970GMT2-F1
#
_entry.id   AF-A0A970GMT2-F1
#
_cell.length_a   1.000
_cell.length_b   1.000
_cell.length_c   1.000
_cell.angle_alpha   90.00
_cell.angle_beta   90.00
_cell.angle_gamma   90.00
#
_symmetry.space_group_name_H-M   'P 1'
#
loop_
_entity.id
_entity.type
_entity.pdbx_description
1 polymer ?
#
loop_
_entity_poly.entity_id
_entity_poly.type
_entity_poly.pdbx_seq_one_letter_code
_entity_poly.pdbx_strand_id
1 'polypeptide(L)'
;MANKYRDKKIKQEHTIIDNILPLLEEIAEITSVKSIIPGRINRRKGSGIPPYLQLKYDTGSGIKLLGKNSSSVQEVFVVTDDIEGTLKLLKEKDYIK
;
A
#
# COMPACT_ATOMS: atom_id res chain seq x y z
N MET A 1 -11.57 -18.90 -12.12
CA MET A 1 -10.72 -19.26 -10.96
C MET A 1 -10.65 -18.06 -10.01
N ALA A 2 -11.14 -18.19 -8.77
CA ALA A 2 -10.91 -17.16 -7.76
C ALA A 2 -9.39 -17.01 -7.54
N ASN A 3 -8.90 -15.77 -7.45
CA ASN A 3 -7.50 -15.45 -7.18
C ASN A 3 -7.05 -16.14 -5.86
N LYS A 4 -6.48 -17.35 -5.96
CA LYS A 4 -6.14 -18.22 -4.82
C LYS A 4 -5.15 -17.58 -3.83
N TYR A 5 -4.49 -16.49 -4.24
CA TYR A 5 -3.39 -15.86 -3.52
C TYR A 5 -3.66 -14.42 -3.13
N ARG A 6 -4.94 -14.03 -3.01
CA ARG A 6 -5.33 -12.70 -2.54
C ARG A 6 -6.28 -12.81 -1.37
N ASP A 7 -5.96 -12.12 -0.30
CA ASP A 7 -6.88 -11.85 0.80
C ASP A 7 -7.21 -10.36 0.78
N LYS A 8 -8.51 -10.01 0.83
CA LYS A 8 -8.99 -8.62 0.75
C LYS A 8 -8.28 -7.77 -0.33
N LYS A 9 -8.19 -8.27 -1.56
CA LYS A 9 -7.50 -7.63 -2.71
C LYS A 9 -5.95 -7.52 -2.58
N ILE A 10 -5.36 -7.85 -1.43
CA ILE A 10 -3.92 -7.82 -1.17
C ILE A 10 -3.27 -9.15 -1.59
N LYS A 11 -2.24 -9.09 -2.43
CA LYS A 11 -1.49 -10.29 -2.85
C LYS A 11 -0.64 -10.84 -1.69
N GLN A 12 -0.85 -12.11 -1.36
CA GLN A 12 -0.29 -12.78 -0.17
C GLN A 12 1.05 -13.49 -0.42
N GLU A 13 1.47 -13.66 -1.68
CA GLU A 13 2.74 -14.32 -2.02
C GLU A 13 3.98 -13.45 -1.73
N HIS A 14 3.77 -12.21 -1.27
CA HIS A 14 4.84 -11.29 -0.90
C HIS A 14 4.79 -11.06 0.61
N THR A 15 5.96 -11.12 1.26
CA THR A 15 6.11 -10.68 2.65
C THR A 15 5.63 -9.24 2.78
N ILE A 16 4.82 -8.94 3.80
CA ILE A 16 4.40 -7.58 4.15
C ILE A 16 5.16 -7.19 5.42
N ILE A 17 5.77 -6.00 5.44
CA ILE A 17 6.52 -5.55 6.62
C ILE A 17 5.58 -5.27 7.80
N ASP A 18 6.08 -5.48 9.01
CA ASP A 18 5.31 -5.35 10.25
C ASP A 18 4.57 -4.01 10.34
N ASN A 19 3.33 -4.11 10.80
CA ASN A 19 2.41 -2.99 11.07
C ASN A 19 2.00 -2.16 9.83
N ILE A 20 2.33 -2.59 8.60
CA ILE A 20 1.79 -1.98 7.38
C ILE A 20 0.49 -2.67 6.93
N LEU A 21 0.31 -3.96 7.22
CA LEU A 21 -0.87 -4.71 6.78
C LEU A 21 -2.22 -4.03 7.13
N PRO A 22 -2.47 -3.51 8.35
CA PRO A 22 -3.73 -2.84 8.66
C PRO A 22 -4.01 -1.64 7.73
N LEU A 23 -2.98 -0.83 7.43
CA LEU A 23 -3.11 0.29 6.49
C LEU A 23 -3.46 -0.19 5.07
N LEU A 24 -2.94 -1.34 4.65
CA LEU A 24 -3.26 -1.91 3.35
C LEU A 24 -4.70 -2.44 3.31
N GLU A 25 -5.18 -3.04 4.41
CA GLU A 25 -6.57 -3.50 4.51
C GLU A 25 -7.54 -2.32 4.43
N GLU A 26 -7.25 -1.21 5.10
CA GLU A 26 -8.04 0.03 5.02
C GLU A 26 -8.08 0.60 3.58
N ILE A 27 -6.95 0.61 2.87
CA ILE A 27 -6.92 1.02 1.45
C ILE A 27 -7.72 0.05 0.58
N ALA A 28 -7.71 -1.25 0.90
CA ALA A 28 -8.42 -2.25 0.12
C ALA A 28 -9.96 -2.09 0.20
N GLU A 29 -10.48 -1.43 1.24
CA GLU A 29 -11.90 -1.11 1.36
C GLU A 29 -12.36 -0.03 0.37
N ILE A 30 -11.44 0.77 -0.17
CA ILE A 30 -11.77 1.78 -1.18
C ILE A 30 -12.30 1.09 -2.45
N THR A 31 -13.48 1.52 -2.92
CA THR A 31 -14.20 0.88 -4.03
C THR A 31 -13.43 0.88 -5.35
N SER A 32 -12.71 1.97 -5.64
CA SER A 32 -11.87 2.09 -6.85
C SER A 32 -10.64 1.19 -6.81
N VAL A 33 -10.16 0.82 -5.62
CA VAL A 33 -9.01 -0.08 -5.46
C VAL A 33 -9.41 -1.49 -5.87
N LYS A 34 -8.70 -2.04 -6.86
CA LYS A 34 -8.91 -3.41 -7.38
C LYS A 34 -7.94 -4.42 -6.78
N SER A 35 -6.72 -3.97 -6.49
CA SER A 35 -5.64 -4.87 -6.08
C SER A 35 -4.53 -4.09 -5.37
N ILE A 36 -3.95 -4.70 -4.33
CA ILE A 36 -2.74 -4.19 -3.67
C ILE A 36 -1.65 -5.24 -3.83
N ILE A 37 -0.48 -4.81 -4.29
CA ILE A 37 0.67 -5.68 -4.57
C ILE A 37 1.86 -5.18 -3.75
N PRO A 38 2.20 -5.87 -2.65
CA PRO A 38 3.44 -5.60 -1.92
C PRO A 38 4.64 -5.95 -2.81
N GLY A 39 5.64 -5.08 -2.80
CA GLY A 39 6.85 -5.18 -3.62
C GLY A 39 8.11 -5.30 -2.78
N ARG A 40 9.22 -4.80 -3.34
CA ARG A 40 10.56 -4.90 -2.74
C ARG A 40 10.59 -4.27 -1.35
N ILE A 41 11.26 -4.97 -0.42
CA ILE A 41 11.59 -4.48 0.92
C ILE A 41 13.05 -4.09 0.95
N ASN A 42 13.34 -2.90 1.48
CA ASN A 42 14.69 -2.42 1.76
C ASN A 42 14.83 -2.13 3.26
N ARG A 43 15.94 -2.55 3.85
CA ARG A 43 16.25 -2.21 5.24
C ARG A 43 16.61 -0.72 5.36
N ARG A 44 16.22 -0.10 6.47
CA ARG A 44 16.63 1.25 6.87
C ARG A 44 17.11 1.21 8.31
N LYS A 45 18.00 2.14 8.66
CA LYS A 45 18.37 2.38 10.06
C LYS A 45 17.45 3.47 10.61
N GLY A 46 16.71 3.14 11.66
CA GLY A 46 15.79 4.07 12.32
C GLY A 46 15.19 3.45 13.58
N SER A 47 14.62 4.29 14.44
CA SER A 47 13.95 3.90 15.68
C SER A 47 12.75 4.80 15.93
N GLY A 48 11.69 4.25 16.52
CA GLY A 48 10.56 5.04 17.05
C GLY A 48 9.65 5.70 16.01
N ILE A 49 9.72 5.30 14.74
CA ILE A 49 8.84 5.83 13.69
C ILE A 49 7.63 4.89 13.52
N PRO A 50 6.39 5.36 13.78
CA PRO A 50 5.18 4.60 13.51
C PRO A 50 5.08 4.21 12.04
N PRO A 51 4.39 3.11 11.71
CA PRO A 51 4.12 2.74 10.32
C PRO A 51 3.32 3.83 9.61
N TYR A 52 3.70 4.16 8.37
CA TYR A 52 2.94 5.07 7.51
C TYR A 52 3.16 4.75 6.04
N LEU A 53 2.25 5.22 5.18
CA LEU A 53 2.41 5.16 3.74
C LEU A 53 2.84 6.55 3.25
N GLN A 54 3.72 6.57 2.25
CA GLN A 54 4.14 7.79 1.57
C GLN A 54 3.81 7.67 0.09
N LEU A 55 3.19 8.70 -0.48
CA LEU A 55 2.94 8.76 -1.92
C LEU A 55 4.26 8.90 -2.68
N LYS A 56 4.40 8.20 -3.80
CA LYS A 56 5.60 8.30 -4.65
C LYS A 56 5.29 8.79 -6.07
N TYR A 57 4.57 8.02 -6.87
CA TYR A 57 4.16 8.42 -8.23
C TYR A 57 3.02 7.55 -8.76
N ASP A 58 2.34 8.03 -9.80
CA ASP A 58 1.31 7.30 -10.53
C ASP A 58 1.95 6.36 -11.56
N THR A 59 1.42 5.15 -11.66
CA THR A 59 1.96 4.05 -12.48
C THR A 59 1.19 3.85 -13.79
N GLY A 60 0.29 4.77 -14.13
CA GLY A 60 -0.64 4.69 -15.27
C GLY A 60 -1.79 3.68 -15.07
N SER A 61 -1.57 2.61 -14.31
CA SER A 61 -2.59 1.60 -13.93
C SER A 61 -2.98 1.67 -12.44
N GLY A 62 -2.49 2.69 -11.73
CA GLY A 62 -2.67 2.85 -10.30
C GLY A 62 -1.60 3.72 -9.67
N ILE A 63 -1.33 3.53 -8.38
CA ILE A 63 -0.49 4.40 -7.55
C ILE A 63 0.64 3.59 -6.92
N LYS A 64 1.86 4.13 -6.92
CA LYS A 64 2.97 3.61 -6.12
C LYS A 64 3.07 4.34 -4.80
N LEU A 65 3.04 3.57 -3.71
CA LEU A 65 3.28 4.02 -2.35
C LEU A 65 4.56 3.38 -1.79
N LEU A 66 5.08 3.99 -0.73
CA LEU A 66 6.10 3.41 0.13
C LEU A 66 5.51 3.16 1.51
N GLY A 67 5.38 1.91 1.92
CA GLY A 67 5.14 1.54 3.31
C GLY A 67 6.42 1.65 4.10
N LYS A 68 6.41 2.42 5.19
CA LYS A 68 7.60 2.70 5.98
C LYS A 68 7.30 2.39 7.43
N ASN A 69 8.19 1.65 8.07
CA ASN A 69 8.23 1.52 9.53
C ASN A 69 9.63 1.89 10.04
N SER A 70 9.95 1.62 11.31
CA SER A 70 11.24 1.98 11.91
C SER A 70 12.45 1.32 11.23
N SER A 71 12.31 0.09 10.72
CA SER A 71 13.42 -0.76 10.25
C SER A 71 13.42 -1.03 8.75
N SER A 72 12.31 -0.77 8.05
CA SER A 72 12.11 -1.15 6.65
C SER A 72 11.32 -0.12 5.85
N VAL A 73 11.55 -0.15 4.53
CA VAL A 73 10.73 0.50 3.50
C VAL A 73 10.29 -0.57 2.52
N GLN A 74 9.00 -0.65 2.25
CA GLN A 74 8.39 -1.56 1.29
C GLN A 74 7.72 -0.76 0.18
N GLU A 75 7.95 -1.15 -1.07
CA GLU A 75 7.13 -0.66 -2.18
C GLU A 75 5.74 -1.29 -2.13
N VAL A 76 4.71 -0.50 -2.40
CA VAL A 76 3.33 -0.98 -2.48
C VAL A 76 2.71 -0.41 -3.74
N PHE A 77 2.16 -1.29 -4.58
CA PHE A 77 1.46 -0.89 -5.80
C PHE A 77 -0.04 -1.08 -5.60
N VAL A 78 -0.78 0.02 -5.68
CA VAL A 78 -2.24 0.06 -5.56
C VAL A 78 -2.82 0.17 -6.96
N VAL A 79 -3.43 -0.89 -7.46
CA VAL A 79 -4.13 -0.91 -8.75
C VAL A 79 -5.52 -0.33 -8.53
N THR A 80 -5.87 0.69 -9.31
CA THR A 80 -7.16 1.40 -9.22
C THR A 80 -7.62 1.80 -10.62
N ASP A 81 -8.94 1.83 -10.84
CA ASP A 81 -9.57 2.35 -12.06
C ASP A 81 -9.79 3.86 -12.03
N ASP A 82 -9.62 4.50 -10.86
CA ASP A 82 -9.74 5.94 -10.67
C ASP A 82 -8.57 6.45 -9.81
N ILE A 83 -7.48 6.85 -10.47
CA ILE A 83 -6.26 7.33 -9.80
C ILE A 83 -6.55 8.62 -9.01
N GLU A 84 -7.22 9.59 -9.63
CA GLU A 84 -7.45 10.90 -9.02
C GLU A 84 -8.36 10.81 -7.79
N GLY A 85 -9.49 10.10 -7.90
CA GLY A 85 -10.40 9.89 -6.77
C GLY A 85 -9.76 9.07 -5.66
N THR A 86 -8.97 8.04 -6.00
CA THR A 86 -8.23 7.26 -5.00
C THR A 86 -7.21 8.13 -4.27
N LEU A 87 -6.42 8.94 -4.97
CA LEU A 87 -5.45 9.85 -4.35
C LEU A 87 -6.12 10.87 -3.44
N LYS A 88 -7.28 11.41 -3.85
CA LYS A 88 -8.07 12.32 -3.02
C LYS A 88 -8.49 11.65 -1.71
N LEU A 89 -9.06 10.45 -1.77
CA LEU A 89 -9.49 9.69 -0.59
C LEU A 89 -8.31 9.33 0.32
N LEU A 90 -7.16 8.94 -0.25
CA LEU A 90 -5.95 8.65 0.53
C LEU A 90 -5.44 9.87 1.30
N LYS A 91 -5.52 11.07 0.71
CA LYS A 91 -5.17 12.32 1.37
C LYS A 91 -6.19 12.73 2.43
N GLU A 92 -7.48 12.63 2.12
CA GLU A 92 -8.56 12.98 3.06
C GLU A 92 -8.57 12.11 4.32
N LYS A 93 -8.16 10.84 4.19
CA LYS A 93 -8.07 9.90 5.31
C LYS A 93 -6.71 9.92 6.04
N ASP A 94 -5.82 10.85 5.70
CA ASP A 94 -4.45 10.96 6.26
C ASP A 94 -3.64 9.64 6.14
N TYR A 95 -3.96 8.81 5.15
CA TYR A 95 -3.26 7.54 4.93
C TYR A 95 -1.88 7.71 4.29
N ILE A 96 -1.68 8.82 3.58
CA ILE A 96 -0.42 9.14 2.91
C ILE A 96 0.18 10.45 3.46
N LYS A 97 1.45 10.39 3.84
CA LYS A 97 2.28 11.56 4.14
C LYS A 97 3.06 12.04 2.93
#